data_AF-A0A7K6BZK9-F1
#
_entry.id   AF-A0A7K6BZK9-F1
#
_cell.length_a   1.000
_cell.length_b   1.000
_cell.length_c   1.000
_cell.angle_alpha   90.00
_cell.angle_beta   90.00
_cell.angle_gamma   90.00
#
_symmetry.space_group_name_H-M   'P 1'
#
loop_
_entity.id
_entity.type
_entity.pdbx_description
1 polymer ?
#
loop_
_entity_poly.entity_id
_entity_poly.type
_entity_poly.pdbx_seq_one_letter_code
_entity_poly.pdbx_strand_id
1 'polypeptide(L)'
;PPRIHCSDSCDPPTLDTNNTRCLHRILQTLQHYRDLLGSDIFRDQPQPQLETTMEQLLGHVQQEHGHPSRHPMAPSKVWSHPFQRHLALRRLRSFAAVMSRVFNHSAR
;
A
#
# COMPACT_ATOMS: atom_id res chain seq x y z
N PRO A 1 3.50 -5.94 -7.40
CA PRO A 1 2.61 -5.24 -6.44
C PRO A 1 1.64 -6.20 -5.75
N PRO A 2 1.72 -6.30 -4.41
CA PRO A 2 0.77 -7.04 -3.59
C PRO A 2 -0.65 -6.51 -3.79
N ARG A 3 -1.61 -7.41 -3.65
CA ARG A 3 -3.05 -7.17 -3.79
C ARG A 3 -3.73 -7.73 -2.54
N ILE A 4 -4.87 -7.15 -2.19
CA ILE A 4 -5.79 -7.78 -1.24
C ILE A 4 -6.52 -8.89 -2.01
N HIS A 5 -6.35 -10.14 -1.56
CA HIS A 5 -7.01 -11.33 -2.07
C HIS A 5 -8.21 -11.69 -1.19
N CYS A 6 -9.10 -12.53 -1.71
CA CYS A 6 -10.25 -13.04 -0.95
C CYS A 6 -9.83 -13.77 0.34
N SER A 7 -8.66 -14.41 0.34
CA SER A 7 -8.08 -15.11 1.49
C SER A 7 -7.54 -14.19 2.59
N ASP A 8 -7.43 -12.88 2.33
CA ASP A 8 -6.85 -11.91 3.25
C ASP A 8 -7.86 -11.43 4.31
N SER A 9 -9.09 -11.97 4.30
CA SER A 9 -10.09 -11.76 5.35
C SER A 9 -10.50 -10.29 5.55
N CYS A 10 -10.54 -9.55 4.44
CA CYS A 10 -10.98 -8.15 4.42
C CYS A 10 -12.48 -8.00 4.09
N ASP A 11 -13.26 -9.07 4.19
CA ASP A 11 -14.71 -9.08 4.08
C ASP A 11 -15.38 -8.66 5.39
N PRO A 12 -16.56 -8.00 5.36
CA PRO A 12 -17.20 -7.45 6.55
C PRO A 12 -17.39 -8.44 7.71
N PRO A 13 -17.89 -9.67 7.50
CA PRO A 13 -18.05 -10.64 8.60
C PRO A 13 -16.75 -10.96 9.34
N THR A 14 -15.63 -11.02 8.60
CA THR A 14 -14.34 -11.31 9.21
C THR A 14 -13.73 -10.09 9.91
N LEU A 15 -14.00 -8.89 9.41
CA LEU A 15 -13.60 -7.65 10.09
C LEU A 15 -14.23 -7.49 11.48
N ASP A 16 -15.46 -7.97 11.66
CA ASP A 16 -16.19 -7.92 12.94
C ASP A 16 -15.65 -8.90 13.98
N THR A 17 -14.97 -9.96 13.55
CA THR A 17 -14.52 -11.07 14.43
C THR A 17 -13.00 -11.11 14.62
N ASN A 18 -12.23 -11.00 13.53
CA ASN A 18 -10.77 -11.01 13.56
C ASN A 18 -10.19 -10.22 12.37
N ASN A 19 -9.99 -8.92 12.59
CA ASN A 19 -9.46 -8.01 11.58
C ASN A 19 -7.92 -8.08 11.39
N THR A 20 -7.20 -8.79 12.27
CA THR A 20 -5.71 -8.80 12.32
C THR A 20 -5.08 -9.19 10.99
N ARG A 21 -5.62 -10.22 10.31
CA ARG A 21 -5.10 -10.68 9.02
C ARG A 21 -5.23 -9.60 7.95
N CYS A 22 -6.40 -8.97 7.87
CA CYS A 22 -6.64 -7.91 6.90
C CYS A 22 -5.74 -6.69 7.17
N LEU A 23 -5.61 -6.28 8.43
CA LEU A 23 -4.77 -5.13 8.81
C LEU A 23 -3.29 -5.38 8.51
N HIS A 24 -2.77 -6.57 8.83
CA HIS A 24 -1.40 -6.95 8.42
C HIS A 24 -1.22 -6.90 6.90
N ARG A 25 -2.21 -7.35 6.13
CA ARG A 25 -2.15 -7.29 4.67
C ARG A 25 -2.16 -5.87 4.13
N ILE A 26 -3.00 -5.00 4.70
CA ILE A 26 -3.04 -3.57 4.37
C ILE A 26 -1.67 -2.95 4.65
N LEU A 27 -1.12 -3.21 5.84
CA LEU A 27 0.18 -2.69 6.25
C LEU A 27 1.31 -3.09 5.28
N GLN A 28 1.42 -4.39 4.98
CA GLN A 28 2.41 -4.90 4.00
C GLN A 28 2.27 -4.25 2.63
N THR A 29 1.02 -4.02 2.19
CA THR A 29 0.75 -3.43 0.88
C THR A 29 1.11 -1.95 0.85
N LEU A 30 0.83 -1.21 1.92
CA LEU A 30 1.24 0.19 2.07
C LEU A 30 2.76 0.34 2.06
N GLN A 31 3.48 -0.49 2.84
CA GLN A 31 4.94 -0.50 2.85
C GLN A 31 5.50 -0.77 1.45
N HIS A 32 4.94 -1.74 0.73
CA HIS A 32 5.37 -2.02 -0.64
C HIS A 32 5.18 -0.82 -1.58
N TYR A 33 4.04 -0.12 -1.51
CA TYR A 33 3.83 1.05 -2.36
C TYR A 33 4.71 2.24 -1.95
N ARG A 34 4.98 2.44 -0.66
CA ARG A 34 5.98 3.41 -0.18
C ARG A 34 7.34 3.12 -0.79
N ASP A 35 7.79 1.87 -0.74
CA ASP A 35 9.09 1.45 -1.26
C ASP A 35 9.13 1.58 -2.79
N LEU A 36 8.03 1.25 -3.48
CA LEU A 36 7.87 1.40 -4.93
C LEU A 36 7.94 2.85 -5.39
N LEU A 37 7.32 3.78 -4.67
CA LEU A 37 7.39 5.21 -4.97
C LEU A 37 8.81 5.78 -4.82
N GLY A 38 9.64 5.17 -3.98
CA GLY A 38 11.06 5.53 -3.82
C GLY A 38 12.01 4.80 -4.77
N SER A 39 11.50 3.95 -5.66
CA SER A 39 12.32 3.16 -6.58
C SER A 39 12.73 3.94 -7.83
N ASP A 40 13.62 3.34 -8.64
CA ASP A 40 14.03 3.84 -9.95
C ASP A 40 12.84 4.09 -10.90
N ILE A 41 11.73 3.34 -10.76
CA ILE A 41 10.53 3.46 -11.59
C ILE A 41 9.90 4.87 -11.51
N PHE A 42 9.96 5.50 -10.34
CA PHE A 42 9.37 6.82 -10.09
C PHE A 42 10.41 7.95 -10.03
N ARG A 43 11.71 7.63 -10.11
CA ARG A 43 12.78 8.62 -9.96
C ARG A 43 12.65 9.82 -10.92
N ASP A 44 12.32 9.54 -12.19
CA ASP A 44 12.20 10.59 -13.21
C ASP A 44 10.81 11.26 -13.23
N GLN A 45 9.83 10.71 -12.50
CA GLN A 45 8.49 11.29 -12.35
C GLN A 45 7.95 11.05 -10.93
N PRO A 46 8.51 11.75 -9.93
CA PRO A 46 8.17 11.55 -8.53
C PRO A 46 6.71 11.90 -8.26
N GLN A 47 6.16 11.38 -7.16
CA GLN A 47 4.78 11.62 -6.74
C GLN A 47 4.77 12.17 -5.31
N PRO A 48 5.24 13.41 -5.09
CA PRO A 48 5.53 13.92 -3.75
C PRO A 48 4.30 13.91 -2.83
N GLN A 49 3.14 14.33 -3.33
CA GLN A 49 1.91 14.30 -2.53
C GLN A 49 1.52 12.87 -2.14
N LEU A 50 1.63 11.92 -3.06
CA LEU A 50 1.29 10.53 -2.80
C LEU A 50 2.27 9.88 -1.82
N GLU A 51 3.56 10.21 -1.93
CA GLU A 51 4.59 9.80 -0.98
C GLU A 51 4.27 10.32 0.42
N THR A 52 4.01 11.63 0.57
CA THR A 52 3.62 12.21 1.87
C THR A 52 2.36 11.55 2.44
N THR A 53 1.32 11.35 1.63
CA THR A 53 0.10 10.66 2.08
C THR A 53 0.39 9.22 2.50
N MET A 54 1.25 8.50 1.79
CA MET A 54 1.63 7.12 2.15
C MET A 54 2.37 7.07 3.49
N GLU A 55 3.31 7.99 3.72
CA GLU A 55 4.05 8.11 4.98
C GLU A 55 3.12 8.41 6.16
N GLN A 56 2.19 9.35 6.00
CA GLN A 56 1.18 9.68 7.01
C GLN A 56 0.30 8.46 7.32
N LEU A 57 -0.19 7.78 6.28
CA LEU A 57 -1.08 6.63 6.46
C LEU A 57 -0.36 5.47 7.17
N LEU A 58 0.90 5.22 6.83
CA LEU A 58 1.73 4.26 7.54
C LEU A 58 1.94 4.66 9.00
N GLY A 59 2.18 5.95 9.29
CA GLY A 59 2.29 6.45 10.65
C GLY A 59 1.04 6.20 11.51
N HIS A 60 -0.16 6.30 10.92
CA HIS A 60 -1.41 5.98 11.61
C HIS A 60 -1.61 4.48 11.83
N VAL A 61 -1.21 3.63 10.88
CA VAL A 61 -1.43 2.17 10.96
C VAL A 61 -0.35 1.47 11.79
N GLN A 62 0.86 2.02 11.87
CA GLN A 62 2.04 1.40 12.50
C GLN A 62 2.31 1.82 13.96
N GLN A 63 1.38 2.51 14.62
CA GLN A 63 1.60 3.32 15.84
C GLN A 63 2.42 2.65 16.98
N GLU A 64 2.58 1.33 17.01
CA GLU A 64 3.32 0.55 18.00
C GLU A 64 4.75 0.07 17.59
N HIS A 65 5.13 0.07 16.30
CA HIS A 65 6.32 -0.68 15.84
C HIS A 65 7.47 0.15 15.24
N GLY A 66 7.44 1.47 15.41
CA GLY A 66 8.43 2.36 14.80
C GLY A 66 8.32 2.41 13.27
N HIS A 67 8.97 3.38 12.64
CA HIS A 67 8.94 3.52 11.18
C HIS A 67 9.90 2.51 10.55
N PRO A 68 9.45 1.42 9.90
CA PRO A 68 10.37 0.46 9.33
C PRO A 68 11.09 1.12 8.15
N SER A 69 12.42 0.99 8.14
CA SER A 69 13.27 1.49 7.06
C SER A 69 12.72 1.10 5.69
N ARG A 70 12.87 2.00 4.71
CA ARG A 70 12.49 1.73 3.33
C ARG A 70 13.30 0.54 2.81
N HIS A 71 12.64 -0.44 2.20
CA HIS A 71 13.37 -1.55 1.60
C HIS A 71 13.78 -1.20 0.18
N PRO A 72 15.07 -1.34 -0.18
CA PRO A 72 15.52 -1.15 -1.55
C PRO A 72 14.79 -2.13 -2.48
N MET A 73 14.16 -1.62 -3.53
CA MET A 73 13.58 -2.45 -4.59
C MET A 73 14.67 -2.89 -5.57
N ALA A 74 14.50 -4.10 -6.11
CA ALA A 74 15.37 -4.58 -7.18
C ALA A 74 15.28 -3.61 -8.39
N PRO A 75 16.41 -3.25 -9.02
CA PRO A 75 16.42 -2.36 -10.17
C PRO A 75 15.53 -2.89 -11.30
N SER A 76 14.81 -1.99 -11.96
CA SER A 76 13.95 -2.33 -13.09
C SER A 76 14.53 -1.86 -14.42
N LYS A 77 14.07 -2.46 -15.52
CA LYS A 77 14.56 -2.08 -16.86
C LYS A 77 13.97 -0.71 -17.22
N VAL A 78 14.81 0.26 -17.59
CA VAL A 78 14.39 1.65 -17.89
C VAL A 78 13.25 1.71 -18.91
N TRP A 79 13.32 0.89 -19.97
CA TRP A 79 12.27 0.86 -21.00
C TRP A 79 10.89 0.45 -20.46
N SER A 80 10.82 -0.29 -19.34
CA SER A 80 9.55 -0.70 -18.74
C SER A 80 9.00 0.29 -17.72
N HIS A 81 9.75 1.32 -17.34
CA HIS A 81 9.36 2.28 -16.29
C HIS A 81 7.99 2.92 -16.55
N PRO A 82 7.65 3.46 -17.76
CA PRO A 82 6.36 4.12 -17.98
C PRO A 82 5.17 3.17 -17.76
N PHE A 83 5.28 1.94 -18.27
CA PHE A 83 4.25 0.92 -18.12
C PHE A 83 4.12 0.47 -16.66
N GLN A 84 5.23 0.23 -15.97
CA GLN A 84 5.24 -0.17 -14.56
C GLN A 84 4.64 0.91 -13.67
N ARG A 85 4.97 2.19 -13.92
CA ARG A 85 4.41 3.35 -13.21
C ARG A 85 2.89 3.42 -13.37
N HIS A 86 2.40 3.36 -14.62
CA HIS A 86 0.96 3.39 -14.90
C HIS A 86 0.23 2.23 -14.21
N LEU A 87 0.77 1.03 -14.31
CA LEU A 87 0.20 -0.16 -13.69
C LEU A 87 0.19 -0.08 -12.16
N ALA A 88 1.27 0.45 -11.57
CA ALA A 88 1.38 0.66 -10.13
C ALA A 88 0.30 1.63 -9.62
N LEU A 89 0.17 2.80 -10.25
CA LEU A 89 -0.83 3.81 -9.87
C LEU A 89 -2.26 3.28 -10.04
N ARG A 90 -2.55 2.55 -11.13
CA ARG A 90 -3.87 1.94 -11.33
C ARG A 90 -4.21 0.92 -10.23
N ARG A 91 -3.24 0.09 -9.85
CA ARG A 91 -3.43 -0.91 -8.78
C ARG A 91 -3.54 -0.25 -7.41
N LEU A 92 -2.78 0.81 -7.15
CA LEU A 92 -2.86 1.58 -5.92
C LEU A 92 -4.24 2.20 -5.72
N ARG A 93 -4.85 2.75 -6.77
CA ARG A 93 -6.25 3.24 -6.72
C ARG A 93 -7.23 2.15 -6.33
N SER A 94 -7.08 0.96 -6.89
CA SER A 94 -7.94 -0.20 -6.58
C SER A 94 -7.76 -0.63 -5.11
N PHE A 95 -6.52 -0.67 -4.65
CA PHE A 95 -6.19 -0.97 -3.25
C PHE A 95 -6.78 0.08 -2.29
N ALA A 96 -6.63 1.37 -2.59
CA ALA A 96 -7.16 2.46 -1.78
C ALA A 96 -8.69 2.37 -1.63
N ALA A 97 -9.41 1.95 -2.68
CA ALA A 97 -10.85 1.74 -2.61
C ALA A 97 -11.24 0.62 -1.63
N VAL A 98 -10.50 -0.50 -1.60
CA VAL A 98 -10.74 -1.59 -0.64
C VAL A 98 -10.40 -1.14 0.77
N MET A 99 -9.22 -0.55 0.95
CA MET A 99 -8.75 -0.04 2.24
C MET A 99 -9.71 0.98 2.84
N SER A 100 -10.24 1.91 2.03
CA SER A 100 -11.25 2.89 2.46
C SER A 100 -12.53 2.20 2.97
N ARG A 101 -12.99 1.13 2.31
CA ARG A 101 -14.15 0.36 2.78
C ARG A 101 -13.88 -0.36 4.10
N VAL A 102 -12.71 -0.97 4.24
CA VAL A 102 -12.30 -1.65 5.48
C VAL A 102 -12.30 -0.67 6.66
N PHE A 103 -11.60 0.46 6.53
CA PHE A 103 -11.55 1.45 7.62
C PHE A 103 -12.90 2.11 7.90
N ASN A 104 -13.70 2.39 6.87
CA ASN A 104 -15.04 2.94 7.07
C ASN A 104 -16.01 1.93 7.69
N HIS A 105 -15.84 0.63 7.47
CA HIS A 105 -16.60 -0.41 8.16
C HIS A 105 -16.23 -0.46 9.64
N SER A 106 -14.94 -0.49 9.95
CA SER A 106 -14.46 -0.58 11.35
C SER A 106 -14.65 0.70 12.18
N ALA A 107 -14.89 1.85 11.55
CA ALA A 107 -15.12 3.12 12.24
C ALA A 107 -16.62 3.40 12.53
N ARG A 108 -17.51 2.49 12.12
CA ARG A 108 -18.95 2.54 12.42
C ARG A 108 -19.25 1.71 13.65
#